data_AF-A0A420YV18-F1
#
_entry.id   AF-A0A420YV18-F1
#
_cell.length_a   1.000
_cell.length_b   1.000
_cell.length_c   1.000
_cell.angle_alpha   90.00
_cell.angle_beta   90.00
_cell.angle_gamma   90.00
#
_symmetry.space_group_name_H-M   'P 1'
#
loop_
_entity.id
_entity.type
_entity.pdbx_description
1 polymer ?
#
loop_
_entity_poly.entity_id
_entity_poly.type
_entity_poly.pdbx_seq_one_letter_code
_entity_poly.pdbx_strand_id
1 'polypeptide(L)'
;MGMKIRLRYLVFILILLSIISLVLTMAVVFRPVEIFSPNGFTRNVASTNQDASTQTRVSYSLEDVFRPTRFIISHENKGKMTSDSTIIASVNEDLVGKYKDISKKEVLSQEAYEQLVLRDSYGQLLFDAPVTFGVMTRYFNDVPEEYKQETFSRIIYRHDDSKNVYFINDYTKQVFQAKTDQDIQSELSKYYDDTKFHVVESYILKNKQIFIEVNNLSLEKQTYLMEQIPMSFYITQLFANPSELRNRSDGQSIIYNDNLSQLKMDRSTNVISYYQNRVDDEQLTPTVHLQQSFAQMKKLGGWKLGMSFSDFDSERKIVEYMRYVRTYPILSNAKEGLSQFIITATGIEKMRVSSLIAETPIPSKNESIDLMSGKD
;
A
#
# COMPACT_ATOMS: atom_id res chain seq x y z
N MET A 1 15.19 -1.09 -85.07
CA MET A 1 14.14 -1.94 -84.44
C MET A 1 14.35 -2.18 -82.92
N GLY A 2 15.34 -1.56 -82.24
CA GLY A 2 15.68 -1.84 -80.83
C GLY A 2 15.02 -0.96 -79.75
N MET A 3 14.41 0.18 -80.10
CA MET A 3 13.90 1.14 -79.10
C MET A 3 12.49 0.79 -78.56
N LYS A 4 11.64 0.18 -79.41
CA LYS A 4 10.28 -0.27 -79.01
C LYS A 4 10.30 -1.51 -78.10
N ILE A 5 11.34 -2.33 -78.19
CA ILE A 5 11.53 -3.52 -77.35
C ILE A 5 12.00 -3.10 -75.94
N ARG A 6 12.94 -2.16 -75.83
CA ARG A 6 13.38 -1.61 -74.54
C ARG A 6 12.24 -0.93 -73.77
N LEU A 7 11.37 -0.17 -74.47
CA LEU A 7 10.24 0.50 -73.82
C LEU A 7 9.20 -0.49 -73.28
N ARG A 8 8.90 -1.57 -74.03
CA ARG A 8 7.96 -2.61 -73.58
C ARG A 8 8.49 -3.41 -72.40
N TYR A 9 9.79 -3.69 -72.35
CA TYR A 9 10.44 -4.32 -71.20
C TYR A 9 10.38 -3.43 -69.95
N LEU A 10 10.60 -2.13 -70.11
CA LEU A 10 10.62 -1.18 -69.00
C LEU A 10 9.20 -1.01 -68.40
N VAL A 11 8.16 -0.96 -69.25
CA VAL A 11 6.75 -0.94 -68.80
C VAL A 11 6.38 -2.24 -68.07
N PHE A 12 6.84 -3.40 -68.56
CA PHE A 12 6.57 -4.67 -67.90
C PHE A 12 7.21 -4.75 -66.50
N ILE A 13 8.45 -4.28 -66.36
CA ILE A 13 9.15 -4.21 -65.07
C ILE A 13 8.43 -3.25 -64.10
N LEU A 14 7.92 -2.13 -64.60
CA LEU A 14 7.19 -1.14 -63.79
C LEU A 14 5.86 -1.69 -63.27
N ILE A 15 5.12 -2.42 -64.11
CA ILE A 15 3.88 -3.10 -63.71
C ILE A 15 4.18 -4.19 -62.67
N LEU A 16 5.25 -4.97 -62.87
CA LEU A 16 5.67 -6.00 -61.93
C LEU A 16 6.03 -5.40 -60.56
N LEU A 17 6.78 -4.29 -60.53
CA LEU A 17 7.12 -3.58 -59.29
C LEU A 17 5.90 -2.99 -58.59
N SER A 18 4.94 -2.46 -59.35
CA SER A 18 3.68 -1.94 -58.82
C SER A 18 2.86 -3.05 -58.14
N ILE A 19 2.75 -4.22 -58.78
CA ILE A 19 2.07 -5.39 -58.20
C ILE A 19 2.79 -5.88 -56.94
N ILE A 20 4.12 -5.95 -56.96
CA ILE A 20 4.92 -6.34 -55.79
C ILE A 20 4.71 -5.35 -54.63
N SER A 21 4.68 -4.05 -54.92
CA SER A 21 4.39 -2.99 -53.93
C SER A 21 2.98 -3.15 -53.35
N LEU A 22 1.99 -3.46 -54.18
CA LEU A 22 0.61 -3.67 -53.74
C LEU A 22 0.50 -4.91 -52.84
N VAL A 23 1.18 -6.01 -53.21
CA VAL A 23 1.22 -7.25 -52.41
C VAL A 23 1.96 -7.03 -51.09
N LEU A 24 3.07 -6.30 -51.08
CA LEU A 24 3.79 -5.91 -49.85
C LEU A 24 2.93 -5.01 -48.97
N THR A 25 2.22 -4.05 -49.55
CA THR A 25 1.30 -3.17 -48.82
C THR A 25 0.16 -3.98 -48.20
N MET A 26 -0.43 -4.90 -48.96
CA MET A 26 -1.47 -5.80 -48.45
C MET A 26 -0.92 -6.73 -47.36
N ALA A 27 0.31 -7.23 -47.51
CA ALA A 27 1.01 -8.03 -46.51
C ALA A 27 1.51 -7.24 -45.29
N VAL A 28 1.39 -5.91 -45.26
CA VAL A 28 1.66 -5.07 -44.08
C VAL A 28 0.34 -4.66 -43.42
N VAL A 29 -0.65 -4.27 -44.20
CA VAL A 29 -1.97 -3.84 -43.71
C VAL A 29 -2.80 -5.01 -43.17
N PHE A 30 -2.67 -6.21 -43.74
CA PHE A 30 -3.43 -7.40 -43.33
C PHE A 30 -2.60 -8.43 -42.55
N ARG A 31 -1.51 -8.05 -41.89
CA ARG A 31 -0.87 -8.99 -40.93
C ARG A 31 -1.74 -9.15 -39.69
N PRO A 32 -2.19 -10.36 -39.33
CA PRO A 32 -2.45 -10.66 -37.94
C PRO A 32 -1.12 -10.52 -37.18
N VAL A 33 -1.12 -9.76 -36.08
CA VAL A 33 0.05 -9.53 -35.22
C VAL A 33 0.32 -10.79 -34.41
N GLU A 34 0.89 -11.81 -35.03
CA GLU A 34 1.51 -12.96 -34.37
C GLU A 34 2.69 -13.37 -35.26
N ILE A 35 3.78 -13.92 -34.72
CA ILE A 35 4.98 -14.50 -35.41
C ILE A 35 6.33 -13.79 -35.15
N PHE A 36 6.43 -12.73 -34.33
CA PHE A 36 7.72 -12.35 -33.73
C PHE A 36 7.65 -12.18 -32.20
N SER A 37 7.37 -13.29 -31.52
CA SER A 37 7.83 -13.54 -30.15
C SER A 37 8.27 -15.00 -30.06
N PRO A 38 9.57 -15.29 -30.16
CA PRO A 38 10.08 -16.59 -29.82
C PRO A 38 10.17 -16.63 -28.29
N ASN A 39 9.05 -16.91 -27.63
CA ASN A 39 8.96 -17.39 -26.26
C ASN A 39 7.53 -17.91 -26.07
N GLY A 40 7.36 -19.21 -26.24
CA GLY A 40 6.09 -19.88 -25.98
C GLY A 40 5.74 -19.78 -24.50
N PHE A 41 4.68 -19.03 -24.18
CA PHE A 41 3.71 -19.27 -23.11
C PHE A 41 2.71 -18.11 -23.13
N THR A 42 1.62 -18.25 -23.88
CA THR A 42 0.26 -17.74 -23.56
C THR A 42 -0.65 -18.09 -24.73
N ARG A 43 -1.27 -19.27 -24.67
CA ARG A 43 -2.38 -19.65 -25.53
C ARG A 43 -3.65 -19.33 -24.76
N ASN A 44 -4.44 -18.37 -25.26
CA ASN A 44 -5.91 -18.26 -25.24
C ASN A 44 -6.35 -16.80 -25.21
N VAL A 45 -6.71 -16.25 -26.39
CA VAL A 45 -7.71 -15.17 -26.47
C VAL A 45 -8.82 -15.71 -27.36
N ALA A 46 -9.72 -16.49 -26.77
CA ALA A 46 -11.05 -16.65 -27.33
C ALA A 46 -11.85 -15.43 -26.89
N SER A 47 -12.21 -14.59 -27.85
CA SER A 47 -13.23 -13.56 -27.75
C SER A 47 -14.53 -14.19 -27.25
N THR A 48 -14.70 -14.14 -25.93
CA THR A 48 -15.93 -14.45 -25.23
C THR A 48 -16.25 -13.19 -24.44
N ASN A 49 -17.53 -12.81 -24.46
CA ASN A 49 -18.07 -11.61 -23.81
C ASN A 49 -17.34 -11.30 -22.50
N GLN A 50 -16.91 -10.04 -22.36
CA GLN A 50 -16.26 -9.52 -21.16
C GLN A 50 -17.26 -9.52 -19.99
N ASP A 51 -17.51 -10.70 -19.44
CA ASP A 51 -17.75 -10.80 -18.01
C ASP A 51 -16.46 -10.37 -17.35
N ALA A 52 -16.53 -9.24 -16.66
CA ALA A 52 -15.49 -8.75 -15.78
C ALA A 52 -15.00 -9.93 -14.95
N SER A 53 -13.77 -10.38 -15.23
CA SER A 53 -13.09 -11.40 -14.45
C SER A 53 -13.29 -11.04 -12.98
N THR A 54 -14.03 -11.88 -12.26
CA THR A 54 -14.34 -11.72 -10.84
C THR A 54 -13.08 -11.89 -10.04
N GLN A 55 -12.15 -10.94 -10.14
CA GLN A 55 -11.17 -10.70 -9.11
C GLN A 55 -11.97 -10.44 -7.85
N THR A 56 -11.82 -11.30 -6.85
CA THR A 56 -12.53 -11.15 -5.59
C THR A 56 -12.01 -9.86 -4.95
N ARG A 57 -12.76 -8.77 -5.14
CA ARG A 57 -12.46 -7.47 -4.57
C ARG A 57 -12.59 -7.60 -3.06
N VAL A 58 -11.48 -7.69 -2.35
CA VAL A 58 -11.50 -7.50 -0.90
C VAL A 58 -11.80 -6.04 -0.66
N SER A 59 -12.96 -5.79 -0.06
CA SER A 59 -13.36 -4.46 0.35
C SER A 59 -12.74 -4.16 1.70
N TYR A 60 -11.60 -3.48 1.70
CA TYR A 60 -11.08 -2.88 2.92
C TYR A 60 -12.01 -1.75 3.40
N SER A 61 -12.24 -1.71 4.70
CA SER A 61 -12.69 -0.52 5.41
C SER A 61 -11.51 0.40 5.68
N LEU A 62 -11.79 1.67 6.03
CA LEU A 62 -10.74 2.59 6.48
C LEU A 62 -10.00 2.02 7.71
N GLU A 63 -10.72 1.22 8.51
CA GLU A 63 -10.29 0.70 9.80
C GLU A 63 -9.34 -0.48 9.67
N ASP A 64 -9.45 -1.24 8.59
CA ASP A 64 -8.50 -2.31 8.28
C ASP A 64 -7.10 -1.78 7.94
N VAL A 65 -7.05 -0.57 7.38
CA VAL A 65 -5.83 0.04 6.83
C VAL A 65 -5.22 1.06 7.79
N PHE A 66 -6.05 1.87 8.45
CA PHE A 66 -5.62 2.84 9.45
C PHE A 66 -5.93 2.29 10.83
N ARG A 67 -5.01 1.49 11.37
CA ARG A 67 -5.10 0.83 12.67
C ARG A 67 -3.73 0.71 13.33
N PRO A 68 -3.67 0.46 14.65
CA PRO A 68 -2.42 0.07 15.28
C PRO A 68 -1.86 -1.19 14.62
N THR A 69 -0.54 -1.33 14.60
CA THR A 69 0.16 -2.52 14.09
C THR A 69 0.83 -3.31 15.20
N ARG A 70 1.13 -2.65 16.33
CA ARG A 70 1.73 -3.28 17.50
C ARG A 70 1.04 -2.82 18.77
N PHE A 71 0.96 -3.74 19.73
CA PHE A 71 0.46 -3.48 21.06
C PHE A 71 1.53 -3.88 22.07
N ILE A 72 1.88 -2.93 22.95
CA ILE A 72 2.86 -3.10 24.02
C ILE A 72 2.14 -2.98 25.35
N ILE A 73 2.46 -3.88 26.27
CA ILE A 73 1.99 -3.84 27.65
C ILE A 73 3.18 -3.98 28.60
N SER A 74 3.16 -3.23 29.69
CA SER A 74 4.08 -3.38 30.80
C SER A 74 3.57 -4.52 31.69
N HIS A 75 4.32 -5.62 31.73
CA HIS A 75 4.01 -6.79 32.56
C HIS A 75 5.27 -7.22 33.31
N GLU A 76 5.17 -7.38 34.63
CA GLU A 76 6.31 -7.73 35.50
C GLU A 76 7.53 -6.81 35.34
N ASN A 77 7.30 -5.50 35.20
CA ASN A 77 8.32 -4.47 34.94
C ASN A 77 9.13 -4.68 33.64
N LYS A 78 8.59 -5.45 32.69
CA LYS A 78 9.14 -5.62 31.34
C LYS A 78 8.12 -5.19 30.30
N GLY A 79 8.59 -4.55 29.24
CA GLY A 79 7.79 -4.34 28.04
C GLY A 79 7.59 -5.67 27.32
N LYS A 80 6.33 -6.06 27.12
CA LYS A 80 5.97 -7.18 26.25
C LYS A 80 5.17 -6.65 25.07
N MET A 81 5.49 -7.09 23.87
CA MET A 81 4.88 -6.63 22.62
C MET A 81 4.24 -7.79 21.86
N THR A 82 3.13 -7.52 21.20
CA THR A 82 2.55 -8.40 20.19
C THR A 82 2.27 -7.64 18.90
N SER A 83 2.37 -8.35 17.79
CA SER A 83 1.88 -7.92 16.48
C SER A 83 0.78 -8.85 15.97
N ASP A 84 0.29 -9.80 16.79
CA ASP A 84 -0.72 -10.80 16.38
C ASP A 84 -1.97 -10.13 15.79
N SER A 85 -2.33 -10.51 14.56
CA SER A 85 -3.40 -9.82 13.81
C SER A 85 -4.77 -9.94 14.46
N THR A 86 -5.03 -11.02 15.21
CA THR A 86 -6.31 -11.24 15.91
C THR A 86 -6.42 -10.36 17.15
N ILE A 87 -5.33 -10.24 17.91
CA ILE A 87 -5.26 -9.36 19.08
C ILE A 87 -5.37 -7.91 18.64
N ILE A 88 -4.57 -7.49 17.66
CA ILE A 88 -4.57 -6.12 17.14
C ILE A 88 -5.94 -5.72 16.58
N ALA A 89 -6.60 -6.61 15.84
CA ALA A 89 -7.96 -6.36 15.35
C ALA A 89 -8.95 -6.19 16.50
N SER A 90 -8.89 -7.06 17.51
CA SER A 90 -9.79 -7.00 18.67
C SER A 90 -9.59 -5.73 19.49
N VAL A 91 -8.34 -5.32 19.72
CA VAL A 91 -8.02 -4.06 20.40
C VAL A 91 -8.51 -2.86 19.59
N ASN A 92 -8.32 -2.88 18.27
CA ASN A 92 -8.73 -1.79 17.37
C ASN A 92 -10.25 -1.56 17.36
N GLU A 93 -11.03 -2.64 17.29
CA GLU A 93 -12.49 -2.62 17.43
C GLU A 93 -12.91 -2.03 18.78
N ASP A 94 -12.22 -2.44 19.84
CA ASP A 94 -12.49 -1.95 21.18
C ASP A 94 -12.24 -0.44 21.32
N LEU A 95 -11.37 0.19 20.52
CA LEU A 95 -11.14 1.64 20.65
C LEU A 95 -12.32 2.51 20.20
N VAL A 96 -13.30 1.95 19.50
CA VAL A 96 -14.39 2.72 18.87
C VAL A 96 -15.22 3.45 19.93
N GLY A 97 -15.32 4.78 19.80
CA GLY A 97 -16.08 5.64 20.70
C GLY A 97 -15.55 5.73 22.15
N LYS A 98 -14.32 5.29 22.43
CA LYS A 98 -13.79 5.27 23.80
C LYS A 98 -13.29 6.62 24.32
N TYR A 99 -13.05 7.59 23.44
CA TYR A 99 -12.38 8.84 23.81
C TYR A 99 -13.25 10.08 23.63
N LYS A 100 -13.09 11.04 24.53
CA LYS A 100 -13.80 12.34 24.51
C LYS A 100 -12.91 13.47 25.01
N ASP A 101 -13.36 14.71 24.87
CA ASP A 101 -12.68 15.90 25.39
C ASP A 101 -11.20 15.99 24.98
N ILE A 102 -10.92 15.85 23.68
CA ILE A 102 -9.55 15.97 23.17
C ILE A 102 -9.03 17.39 23.42
N SER A 103 -7.81 17.50 23.93
CA SER A 103 -7.13 18.77 24.13
C SER A 103 -5.66 18.68 23.74
N LYS A 104 -5.16 19.71 23.07
CA LYS A 104 -3.73 19.86 22.76
C LYS A 104 -2.94 20.17 24.03
N LYS A 105 -1.82 19.48 24.23
CA LYS A 105 -0.87 19.71 25.33
C LYS A 105 0.44 20.28 24.79
N GLU A 106 1.45 20.34 25.64
CA GLU A 106 2.78 20.78 25.27
C GLU A 106 3.51 19.79 24.35
N VAL A 107 4.54 20.30 23.69
CA VAL A 107 5.52 19.48 22.97
C VAL A 107 6.58 19.04 23.99
N LEU A 108 6.80 17.72 24.10
CA LEU A 108 7.72 17.18 25.10
C LEU A 108 9.18 17.36 24.69
N SER A 109 10.06 17.53 25.69
CA SER A 109 11.50 17.32 25.50
C SER A 109 11.81 15.85 25.20
N GLN A 110 13.04 15.54 24.77
CA GLN A 110 13.43 14.14 24.54
C GLN A 110 13.34 13.32 25.83
N GLU A 111 13.78 13.88 26.95
CA GLU A 111 13.79 13.22 28.25
C GLU A 111 12.37 12.98 28.77
N ALA A 112 11.49 13.98 28.65
CA ALA A 112 10.08 13.84 29.05
C ALA A 112 9.34 12.83 28.17
N TYR A 113 9.66 12.80 26.86
CA TYR A 113 9.14 11.81 25.93
C TYR A 113 9.56 10.38 26.32
N GLU A 114 10.84 10.15 26.59
CA GLU A 114 11.35 8.84 27.01
C GLU A 114 10.76 8.39 28.34
N GLN A 115 10.64 9.31 29.30
CA GLN A 115 9.99 9.03 30.59
C GLN A 115 8.54 8.56 30.38
N LEU A 116 7.76 9.27 29.56
CA LEU A 116 6.37 8.93 29.27
C LEU A 116 6.25 7.57 28.56
N VAL A 117 7.10 7.31 27.55
CA VAL A 117 7.03 6.11 26.72
C VAL A 117 7.59 4.88 27.43
N LEU A 118 8.60 5.00 28.28
CA LEU A 118 9.30 3.85 28.85
C LEU A 118 8.93 3.55 30.30
N ARG A 119 8.62 4.58 31.11
CA ARG A 119 8.44 4.42 32.55
C ARG A 119 7.02 4.64 33.00
N ASP A 120 6.37 5.66 32.47
CA ASP A 120 5.02 6.03 32.93
C ASP A 120 3.94 5.19 32.23
N SER A 121 4.28 4.58 31.08
CA SER A 121 3.36 3.80 30.26
C SER A 121 3.08 2.40 30.80
N TYR A 122 1.80 2.12 31.01
CA TYR A 122 1.25 0.78 31.22
C TYR A 122 1.00 0.04 29.90
N GLY A 123 0.44 0.73 28.91
CA GLY A 123 0.09 0.15 27.61
C GLY A 123 0.30 1.14 26.47
N GLN A 124 0.63 0.63 25.29
CA GLN A 124 0.89 1.46 24.10
C GLN A 124 0.37 0.79 22.84
N LEU A 125 -0.33 1.55 22.02
CA LEU A 125 -0.71 1.14 20.66
C LEU A 125 0.10 1.96 19.67
N LEU A 126 0.83 1.27 18.81
CA LEU A 126 1.78 1.87 17.87
C LEU A 126 1.22 1.80 16.47
N PHE A 127 1.40 2.88 15.73
CA PHE A 127 1.14 2.98 14.31
C PHE A 127 2.47 2.96 13.56
N ASP A 128 2.49 2.36 12.37
CA ASP A 128 3.71 2.34 11.55
C ASP A 128 4.10 3.76 11.11
N ALA A 129 3.11 4.61 10.83
CA ALA A 129 3.27 6.03 10.52
C ALA A 129 2.23 6.91 11.23
N PRO A 130 2.49 8.23 11.36
CA PRO A 130 1.55 9.17 11.96
C PRO A 130 0.24 9.24 11.18
N VAL A 131 -0.87 9.06 11.88
CA VAL A 131 -2.23 9.16 11.36
C VAL A 131 -2.88 10.45 11.85
N THR A 132 -3.81 11.03 11.07
CA THR A 132 -4.52 12.23 11.50
C THR A 132 -5.71 11.88 12.39
N PHE A 133 -6.06 12.76 13.34
CA PHE A 133 -7.31 12.59 14.11
C PHE A 133 -8.55 12.58 13.20
N GLY A 134 -8.50 13.29 12.06
CA GLY A 134 -9.58 13.31 11.08
C GLY A 134 -9.80 11.98 10.34
N VAL A 135 -8.76 11.15 10.20
CA VAL A 135 -8.90 9.76 9.70
C VAL A 135 -9.36 8.83 10.83
N MET A 136 -8.99 9.14 12.06
CA MET A 136 -9.22 8.31 13.25
C MET A 136 -10.41 8.76 14.09
N THR A 137 -11.38 9.44 13.48
CA THR A 137 -12.56 9.98 14.19
C THR A 137 -13.36 8.91 14.92
N ARG A 138 -13.37 7.67 14.43
CA ARG A 138 -14.09 6.55 15.04
C ARG A 138 -13.73 6.27 16.50
N TYR A 139 -12.50 6.59 16.92
CA TYR A 139 -12.09 6.36 18.31
C TYR A 139 -12.67 7.39 19.28
N PHE A 140 -13.22 8.48 18.75
CA PHE A 140 -13.65 9.63 19.53
C PHE A 140 -15.15 9.85 19.37
N ASN A 141 -15.79 10.35 20.43
CA ASN A 141 -17.17 10.81 20.35
C ASN A 141 -17.30 12.06 19.47
N ASP A 142 -16.29 12.93 19.54
CA ASP A 142 -16.16 14.11 18.69
C ASP A 142 -14.67 14.48 18.55
N VAL A 143 -14.32 15.00 17.38
CA VAL A 143 -12.97 15.53 17.09
C VAL A 143 -13.14 16.98 16.64
N PRO A 144 -12.68 17.97 17.44
CA PRO A 144 -12.71 19.38 17.06
C PRO A 144 -12.04 19.62 15.70
N GLU A 145 -12.62 20.50 14.88
CA GLU A 145 -12.12 20.78 13.52
C GLU A 145 -10.65 21.20 13.50
N GLU A 146 -10.22 21.99 14.50
CA GLU A 146 -8.84 22.44 14.65
C GLU A 146 -7.83 21.30 14.88
N TYR A 147 -8.29 20.14 15.35
CA TYR A 147 -7.43 18.97 15.61
C TYR A 147 -7.50 17.92 14.52
N LYS A 148 -8.43 18.00 13.56
CA LYS A 148 -8.56 16.96 12.53
C LYS A 148 -7.30 16.76 11.69
N GLN A 149 -6.53 17.82 11.46
CA GLN A 149 -5.27 17.75 10.70
C GLN A 149 -4.05 17.41 11.54
N GLU A 150 -4.19 17.44 12.87
CA GLU A 150 -3.13 17.05 13.79
C GLU A 150 -2.92 15.53 13.72
N THR A 151 -1.70 15.10 14.03
CA THR A 151 -1.28 13.71 13.85
C THR A 151 -0.78 13.08 15.15
N PHE A 152 -0.88 11.77 15.22
CA PHE A 152 -0.27 10.95 16.27
C PHE A 152 0.21 9.63 15.67
N SER A 153 1.25 9.04 16.26
CA SER A 153 1.78 7.72 15.87
C SER A 153 1.68 6.69 17.01
N ARG A 154 1.23 7.12 18.19
CA ARG A 154 1.13 6.28 19.37
C ARG A 154 -0.01 6.73 20.28
N ILE A 155 -0.70 5.76 20.84
CA ILE A 155 -1.66 5.93 21.95
C ILE A 155 -1.00 5.34 23.19
N ILE A 156 -0.96 6.11 24.27
CA ILE A 156 -0.31 5.75 25.54
C ILE A 156 -1.34 5.79 26.65
N TYR A 157 -1.31 4.73 27.46
CA TYR A 157 -2.06 4.59 28.70
C TYR A 157 -1.06 4.52 29.84
N ARG A 158 -1.27 5.32 30.89
CA ARG A 158 -0.33 5.45 32.00
C ARG A 158 -0.71 4.55 33.17
N HIS A 159 0.29 4.23 34.00
CA HIS A 159 0.08 3.51 35.24
C HIS A 159 -0.67 4.34 36.30
N ASP A 160 -0.37 5.64 36.38
CA ASP A 160 -0.85 6.57 37.40
C ASP A 160 -2.11 7.35 37.00
N ASP A 161 -2.58 7.19 35.76
CA ASP A 161 -3.75 7.88 35.23
C ASP A 161 -4.65 6.92 34.44
N SER A 162 -5.75 6.51 35.06
CA SER A 162 -6.72 5.60 34.47
C SER A 162 -7.83 6.29 33.67
N LYS A 163 -7.89 7.63 33.71
CA LYS A 163 -8.99 8.40 33.10
C LYS A 163 -8.57 9.17 31.86
N ASN A 164 -7.26 9.41 31.69
CA ASN A 164 -6.74 10.10 30.53
C ASN A 164 -5.90 9.18 29.64
N VAL A 165 -5.99 9.46 28.35
CA VAL A 165 -5.28 8.77 27.27
C VAL A 165 -4.47 9.79 26.51
N TYR A 166 -3.23 9.43 26.20
CA TYR A 166 -2.28 10.33 25.58
C TYR A 166 -2.01 9.89 24.15
N PHE A 167 -2.17 10.81 23.21
CA PHE A 167 -1.86 10.61 21.80
C PHE A 167 -0.61 11.42 21.51
N ILE A 168 0.42 10.75 20.98
CA ILE A 168 1.70 11.40 20.72
C ILE A 168 2.16 11.10 19.30
N ASN A 169 2.72 12.11 18.65
CA ASN A 169 3.48 11.94 17.43
C ASN A 169 4.96 11.77 17.80
N ASP A 170 5.53 10.59 17.52
CA ASP A 170 6.92 10.28 17.88
C ASP A 170 7.94 11.21 17.21
N TYR A 171 7.62 11.81 16.05
CA TYR A 171 8.52 12.68 15.30
C TYR A 171 8.52 14.13 15.83
N THR A 172 7.33 14.66 16.14
CA THR A 172 7.18 16.06 16.61
C THR A 172 7.14 16.17 18.12
N LYS A 173 6.92 15.06 18.84
CA LYS A 173 6.71 14.98 20.30
C LYS A 173 5.53 15.81 20.80
N GLN A 174 4.64 16.22 19.90
CA GLN A 174 3.40 16.90 20.25
C GLN A 174 2.45 15.92 20.94
N VAL A 175 1.96 16.31 22.12
CA VAL A 175 1.01 15.51 22.90
C VAL A 175 -0.40 16.07 22.78
N PHE A 176 -1.36 15.16 22.69
CA PHE A 176 -2.77 15.42 22.90
C PHE A 176 -3.27 14.51 24.02
N GLN A 177 -4.24 14.99 24.78
CA GLN A 177 -4.88 14.24 25.85
C GLN A 177 -6.37 14.13 25.54
N ALA A 178 -6.93 12.94 25.69
CA ALA A 178 -8.37 12.72 25.71
C ALA A 178 -8.77 12.01 27.01
N LYS A 179 -10.04 12.10 27.38
CA LYS A 179 -10.62 11.37 28.50
C LYS A 179 -11.29 10.09 28.05
N THR A 180 -11.37 9.13 28.95
CA THR A 180 -12.17 7.92 28.83
C THR A 180 -13.02 7.72 30.09
N ASP A 181 -14.13 7.00 29.97
CA ASP A 181 -14.97 6.61 31.11
C ASP A 181 -14.66 5.19 31.62
N GLN A 182 -13.84 4.43 30.89
CA GLN A 182 -13.55 3.03 31.17
C GLN A 182 -12.22 2.87 31.90
N ASP A 183 -12.12 1.79 32.68
CA ASP A 183 -10.86 1.36 33.26
C ASP A 183 -10.03 0.64 32.19
N ILE A 184 -9.22 1.42 31.50
CA ILE A 184 -8.40 0.96 30.38
C ILE A 184 -7.42 -0.13 30.80
N GLN A 185 -6.87 -0.09 32.03
CA GLN A 185 -5.89 -1.08 32.43
C GLN A 185 -6.52 -2.47 32.50
N SER A 186 -7.70 -2.55 33.13
CA SER A 186 -8.51 -3.77 33.15
C SER A 186 -8.87 -4.23 31.74
N GLU A 187 -9.25 -3.32 30.84
CA GLU A 187 -9.60 -3.69 29.47
C GLU A 187 -8.41 -4.21 28.65
N LEU A 188 -7.29 -3.51 28.68
CA LEU A 188 -6.09 -3.91 27.94
C LEU A 188 -5.51 -5.22 28.44
N SER A 189 -5.59 -5.48 29.75
CA SER A 189 -5.11 -6.73 30.34
C SER A 189 -5.84 -7.97 29.81
N LYS A 190 -7.08 -7.84 29.31
CA LYS A 190 -7.85 -8.96 28.73
C LYS A 190 -7.23 -9.51 27.45
N TYR A 191 -6.46 -8.69 26.75
CA TYR A 191 -5.79 -9.08 25.50
C TYR A 191 -4.43 -9.72 25.72
N TYR A 192 -3.93 -9.67 26.95
CA TYR A 192 -2.63 -10.23 27.26
C TYR A 192 -2.67 -11.76 27.16
N ASP A 193 -1.80 -12.30 26.31
CA ASP A 193 -1.59 -13.73 26.10
C ASP A 193 -0.09 -14.01 26.11
N ASP A 194 0.40 -14.71 27.13
CA ASP A 194 1.82 -14.98 27.32
C ASP A 194 2.46 -15.73 26.14
N THR A 195 1.66 -16.44 25.33
CA THR A 195 2.16 -17.17 24.15
C THR A 195 2.34 -16.29 22.91
N LYS A 196 1.65 -15.14 22.87
CA LYS A 196 1.62 -14.22 21.72
C LYS A 196 2.35 -12.90 21.98
N PHE A 197 2.77 -12.67 23.22
CA PHE A 197 3.50 -11.49 23.65
C PHE A 197 4.96 -11.85 23.90
N HIS A 198 5.86 -11.07 23.30
CA HIS A 198 7.30 -11.28 23.39
C HIS A 198 7.97 -10.16 24.16
N VAL A 199 8.99 -10.49 24.95
CA VAL A 199 9.78 -9.48 25.69
C VAL A 199 10.52 -8.62 24.68
N VAL A 200 10.39 -7.30 24.84
CA VAL A 200 11.04 -6.31 23.99
C VAL A 200 11.97 -5.40 24.77
N GLU A 201 13.03 -4.95 24.11
CA GLU A 201 13.88 -3.85 24.53
C GLU A 201 13.61 -2.64 23.64
N SER A 202 13.80 -1.45 24.20
CA SER A 202 13.52 -0.19 23.53
C SER A 202 14.82 0.42 23.00
N TYR A 203 14.78 0.92 21.76
CA TYR A 203 15.91 1.58 21.11
C TYR A 203 15.49 2.90 20.51
N ILE A 204 16.37 3.89 20.53
CA ILE A 204 16.17 5.17 19.86
C ILE A 204 16.86 5.10 18.50
N LEU A 205 16.07 5.14 17.43
CA LEU A 205 16.58 5.27 16.07
C LEU A 205 16.25 6.66 15.54
N LYS A 206 17.30 7.46 15.34
CA LYS A 206 17.22 8.88 14.97
C LYS A 206 16.34 9.66 15.96
N ASN A 207 15.05 9.79 15.67
CA ASN A 207 14.09 10.58 16.43
C ASN A 207 12.85 9.75 16.86
N LYS A 208 12.89 8.41 16.75
CA LYS A 208 11.74 7.54 17.09
C LYS A 208 12.16 6.47 18.09
N GLN A 209 11.36 6.28 19.14
CA GLN A 209 11.47 5.13 20.02
C GLN A 209 10.84 3.90 19.36
N ILE A 210 11.65 2.87 19.14
CA ILE A 210 11.21 1.57 18.64
C ILE A 210 11.39 0.49 19.70
N PHE A 211 10.69 -0.62 19.52
CA PHE A 211 10.75 -1.79 20.40
C PHE A 211 11.12 -3.00 19.54
N ILE A 212 12.09 -3.78 19.99
CA ILE A 212 12.58 -4.96 19.29
C ILE A 212 12.60 -6.14 20.23
N GLU A 213 12.20 -7.30 19.75
CA GLU A 213 12.20 -8.55 20.52
C GLU A 213 13.62 -8.97 20.94
N VAL A 214 13.74 -9.35 22.21
CA VAL A 214 15.03 -9.70 22.84
C VAL A 214 15.50 -11.10 22.44
N ASN A 215 14.56 -11.98 22.13
CA ASN A 215 14.85 -13.38 21.79
C ASN A 215 14.60 -13.62 20.31
N ASN A 216 15.31 -14.60 19.76
CA ASN A 216 15.02 -15.07 18.41
C ASN A 216 13.58 -15.57 18.31
N LEU A 217 12.91 -15.24 17.21
CA LEU A 217 11.55 -15.67 16.94
C LEU A 217 11.57 -16.73 15.85
N SER A 218 11.08 -17.93 16.16
CA SER A 218 10.85 -18.98 15.17
C SER A 218 9.60 -18.64 14.36
N LEU A 219 9.78 -18.42 13.06
CA LEU A 219 8.73 -18.08 12.11
C LEU A 219 8.54 -19.21 11.11
N GLU A 220 7.28 -19.58 10.88
CA GLU A 220 6.93 -20.53 9.84
C GLU A 220 7.11 -19.89 8.46
N LYS A 221 7.90 -20.52 7.60
CA LYS A 221 8.06 -20.10 6.22
C LYS A 221 6.78 -20.34 5.44
N GLN A 222 6.22 -19.25 4.92
CA GLN A 222 5.00 -19.28 4.13
C GLN A 222 5.30 -19.19 2.63
N THR A 223 4.61 -19.99 1.84
CA THR A 223 4.71 -19.96 0.38
C THR A 223 3.33 -19.65 -0.19
N TYR A 224 3.27 -18.82 -1.23
CA TYR A 224 2.02 -18.41 -1.86
C TYR A 224 2.09 -18.55 -3.37
N LEU A 225 0.97 -18.94 -3.97
CA LEU A 225 0.77 -18.79 -5.40
C LEU A 225 0.56 -17.31 -5.71
N MET A 226 1.40 -16.80 -6.60
CA MET A 226 1.30 -15.42 -7.09
C MET A 226 0.45 -15.39 -8.36
N GLU A 227 -0.50 -14.47 -8.40
CA GLU A 227 -1.30 -14.15 -9.57
C GLU A 227 -0.92 -12.78 -10.10
N GLN A 228 -1.09 -12.55 -11.40
CA GLN A 228 -0.83 -11.26 -12.01
C GLN A 228 -2.15 -10.61 -12.43
N ILE A 229 -2.44 -9.44 -11.87
CA ILE A 229 -3.56 -8.60 -12.31
C ILE A 229 -3.28 -8.15 -13.75
N PRO A 230 -4.21 -8.40 -14.70
CA PRO A 230 -4.01 -8.04 -16.09
C PRO A 230 -4.02 -6.52 -16.28
N MET A 231 -3.21 -6.02 -17.23
CA MET A 231 -3.15 -4.58 -17.55
C MET A 231 -4.49 -3.97 -17.93
N SER A 232 -5.39 -4.76 -18.54
CA SER A 232 -6.75 -4.35 -18.87
C SER A 232 -7.53 -3.85 -17.64
N PHE A 233 -7.31 -4.44 -16.46
CA PHE A 233 -7.93 -3.99 -15.22
C PHE A 233 -7.55 -2.53 -14.92
N TYR A 234 -6.25 -2.24 -14.91
CA TYR A 234 -5.74 -0.90 -14.64
C TYR A 234 -6.18 0.11 -15.70
N ILE A 235 -6.22 -0.32 -16.98
CA ILE A 235 -6.74 0.52 -18.06
C ILE A 235 -8.19 0.93 -17.78
N THR A 236 -9.06 -0.02 -17.44
CA THR A 236 -10.47 0.26 -17.14
C THR A 236 -10.65 1.11 -15.89
N GLN A 237 -9.76 1.00 -14.89
CA GLN A 237 -9.86 1.81 -13.67
C GLN A 237 -9.30 3.23 -13.81
N LEU A 238 -8.29 3.43 -14.67
CA LEU A 238 -7.53 4.68 -14.71
C LEU A 238 -7.87 5.58 -15.90
N PHE A 239 -8.31 5.02 -17.02
CA PHE A 239 -8.58 5.78 -18.24
C PHE A 239 -10.08 5.96 -18.47
N ALA A 240 -10.51 7.21 -18.68
CA ALA A 240 -11.90 7.52 -18.97
C ALA A 240 -12.34 7.02 -20.35
N ASN A 241 -11.45 7.08 -21.36
CA ASN A 241 -11.72 6.58 -22.71
C ASN A 241 -10.60 5.65 -23.20
N PRO A 242 -10.71 4.32 -22.98
CA PRO A 242 -9.71 3.36 -23.45
C PRO A 242 -9.52 3.31 -24.98
N SER A 243 -10.44 3.87 -25.77
CA SER A 243 -10.38 3.82 -27.25
C SER A 243 -9.28 4.71 -27.83
N GLU A 244 -8.84 5.72 -27.08
CA GLU A 244 -7.79 6.67 -27.50
C GLU A 244 -6.39 6.22 -27.07
N LEU A 245 -6.30 5.05 -26.42
CA LEU A 245 -5.03 4.54 -25.92
C LEU A 245 -4.12 4.09 -27.05
N ARG A 246 -2.91 4.64 -27.02
CA ARG A 246 -1.79 4.18 -27.83
C ARG A 246 -0.99 3.22 -26.98
N ASN A 247 -0.60 2.08 -27.56
CA ASN A 247 0.27 1.11 -26.90
C ASN A 247 1.66 1.07 -27.54
N ARG A 248 2.66 0.84 -26.69
CA ARG A 248 4.04 0.58 -27.11
C ARG A 248 4.61 -0.50 -26.19
N SER A 249 5.42 -1.39 -26.75
CA SER A 249 6.26 -2.28 -25.96
C SER A 249 7.69 -2.20 -26.47
N ASP A 250 8.64 -2.11 -25.56
CA ASP A 250 10.09 -1.99 -25.84
C ASP A 250 10.88 -3.20 -25.32
N GLY A 251 10.21 -4.34 -25.12
CA GLY A 251 10.80 -5.58 -24.60
C GLY A 251 10.98 -5.60 -23.08
N GLN A 252 11.24 -4.43 -22.47
CA GLN A 252 11.38 -4.29 -21.01
C GLN A 252 10.09 -3.81 -20.34
N SER A 253 9.25 -3.09 -21.08
CA SER A 253 8.03 -2.55 -20.55
C SER A 253 6.87 -2.63 -21.53
N ILE A 254 5.67 -2.49 -20.97
CA ILE A 254 4.42 -2.27 -21.70
C ILE A 254 3.93 -0.89 -21.30
N ILE A 255 3.72 -0.02 -22.28
CA ILE A 255 3.31 1.36 -22.07
C ILE A 255 1.98 1.58 -22.80
N TYR A 256 1.01 2.14 -22.08
CA TYR A 256 -0.24 2.66 -22.60
C TYR A 256 -0.28 4.15 -22.29
N ASN A 257 -0.65 4.98 -23.27
CA ASN A 257 -0.76 6.41 -23.04
C ASN A 257 -1.84 7.04 -23.92
N ASP A 258 -2.43 8.11 -23.40
CA ASP A 258 -3.24 9.06 -24.18
C ASP A 258 -2.48 10.41 -24.24
N ASN A 259 -3.20 11.51 -24.46
CA ASN A 259 -2.61 12.85 -24.54
C ASN A 259 -2.22 13.44 -23.16
N LEU A 260 -2.78 12.92 -22.07
CA LEU A 260 -2.65 13.48 -20.71
C LEU A 260 -2.04 12.51 -19.70
N SER A 261 -2.05 11.21 -20.00
CA SER A 261 -1.72 10.17 -19.04
C SER A 261 -0.92 9.02 -19.66
N GLN A 262 -0.16 8.35 -18.80
CA GLN A 262 0.70 7.23 -19.13
C GLN A 262 0.59 6.17 -18.04
N LEU A 263 0.36 4.93 -18.46
CA LEU A 263 0.42 3.72 -17.66
C LEU A 263 1.55 2.85 -18.20
N LYS A 264 2.50 2.50 -17.33
CA LYS A 264 3.67 1.68 -17.67
C LYS A 264 3.75 0.48 -16.75
N MET A 265 4.02 -0.69 -17.31
CA MET A 265 4.36 -1.90 -16.58
C MET A 265 5.78 -2.33 -16.90
N ASP A 266 6.61 -2.49 -15.87
CA ASP A 266 7.92 -3.12 -15.99
C ASP A 266 7.78 -4.65 -16.00
N ARG A 267 8.31 -5.32 -17.02
CA ARG A 267 8.15 -6.78 -17.19
C ARG A 267 9.01 -7.60 -16.24
N SER A 268 10.10 -7.03 -15.73
CA SER A 268 11.02 -7.73 -14.82
C SER A 268 10.50 -7.76 -13.39
N THR A 269 9.88 -6.66 -12.96
CA THR A 269 9.40 -6.47 -11.59
C THR A 269 7.88 -6.57 -11.46
N ASN A 270 7.16 -6.53 -12.58
CA ASN A 270 5.69 -6.46 -12.64
C ASN A 270 5.12 -5.25 -11.88
N VAL A 271 5.94 -4.21 -11.68
CA VAL A 271 5.54 -2.94 -11.09
C VAL A 271 4.87 -2.09 -12.17
N ILE A 272 3.71 -1.56 -11.80
CA ILE A 272 2.91 -0.64 -12.58
C ILE A 272 3.14 0.77 -12.06
N SER A 273 3.39 1.69 -12.97
CA SER A 273 3.47 3.13 -12.71
C SER A 273 2.45 3.84 -13.57
N TYR A 274 1.72 4.78 -12.97
CA TYR A 274 0.78 5.65 -13.68
C TYR A 274 1.13 7.10 -13.39
N TYR A 275 0.98 7.93 -14.42
CA TYR A 275 1.10 9.37 -14.33
C TYR A 275 0.00 10.02 -15.17
N GLN A 276 -0.61 11.05 -14.65
CA GLN A 276 -1.51 11.93 -15.39
C GLN A 276 -1.14 13.38 -15.12
N ASN A 277 -0.97 14.15 -16.19
CA ASN A 277 -0.80 15.58 -16.08
C ASN A 277 -2.13 16.21 -15.66
N ARG A 278 -2.19 16.73 -14.44
CA ARG A 278 -3.33 17.46 -13.89
C ARG A 278 -2.91 18.91 -13.70
N VAL A 279 -3.50 19.80 -14.49
CA VAL A 279 -3.26 21.25 -14.45
C VAL A 279 -4.31 21.81 -13.48
N ASP A 280 -3.85 22.47 -12.41
CA ASP A 280 -4.66 23.05 -11.33
C ASP A 280 -5.39 22.06 -10.43
N ASP A 281 -4.74 21.65 -9.34
CA ASP A 281 -5.43 21.01 -8.23
C ASP A 281 -5.18 21.78 -6.93
N GLU A 282 -6.29 22.12 -6.26
CA GLU A 282 -6.31 22.68 -4.91
C GLU A 282 -5.53 21.78 -3.94
N GLN A 283 -4.72 22.39 -3.07
CA GLN A 283 -3.95 21.60 -2.10
C GLN A 283 -4.89 20.92 -1.11
N LEU A 284 -4.90 19.60 -1.15
CA LEU A 284 -5.65 18.79 -0.21
C LEU A 284 -5.04 18.89 1.19
N THR A 285 -5.89 19.01 2.21
CA THR A 285 -5.47 18.84 3.60
C THR A 285 -4.98 17.41 3.83
N PRO A 286 -4.07 17.15 4.80
CA PRO A 286 -3.55 15.81 5.07
C PRO A 286 -4.65 14.75 5.25
N THR A 287 -5.69 15.07 6.01
CA THR A 287 -6.82 14.15 6.24
C THR A 287 -7.54 13.80 4.94
N VAL A 288 -7.86 14.81 4.11
CA VAL A 288 -8.54 14.59 2.84
C VAL A 288 -7.65 13.80 1.88
N HIS A 289 -6.34 14.07 1.88
CA HIS A 289 -5.36 13.36 1.07
C HIS A 289 -5.33 11.86 1.42
N LEU A 290 -5.28 11.52 2.70
CA LEU A 290 -5.34 10.14 3.18
C LEU A 290 -6.67 9.45 2.82
N GLN A 291 -7.81 10.11 3.06
CA GLN A 291 -9.13 9.56 2.76
C GLN A 291 -9.34 9.31 1.27
N GLN A 292 -8.95 10.26 0.41
CA GLN A 292 -9.07 10.12 -1.04
C GLN A 292 -8.09 9.07 -1.58
N SER A 293 -6.85 9.06 -1.09
CA SER A 293 -5.87 8.03 -1.41
C SER A 293 -6.37 6.62 -1.07
N PHE A 294 -6.98 6.46 0.10
CA PHE A 294 -7.57 5.20 0.49
C PHE A 294 -8.72 4.79 -0.44
N ALA A 295 -9.59 5.73 -0.81
CA ALA A 295 -10.68 5.47 -1.75
C ALA A 295 -10.16 5.02 -3.14
N GLN A 296 -9.05 5.59 -3.62
CA GLN A 296 -8.42 5.17 -4.87
C GLN A 296 -7.75 3.80 -4.75
N MET A 297 -6.99 3.57 -3.68
CA MET A 297 -6.36 2.28 -3.39
C MET A 297 -7.43 1.16 -3.33
N LYS A 298 -8.55 1.40 -2.65
CA LYS A 298 -9.67 0.46 -2.56
C LYS A 298 -10.27 0.10 -3.92
N LYS A 299 -10.36 1.05 -4.86
CA LYS A 299 -10.86 0.79 -6.23
C LYS A 299 -9.92 -0.10 -7.02
N LEU A 300 -8.62 0.10 -6.86
CA LEU A 300 -7.59 -0.68 -7.53
C LEU A 300 -7.48 -2.10 -6.95
N GLY A 301 -8.01 -2.33 -5.74
CA GLY A 301 -8.29 -3.65 -5.19
C GLY A 301 -7.09 -4.60 -5.17
N GLY A 302 -7.38 -5.90 -5.14
CA GLY A 302 -6.38 -6.93 -5.46
C GLY A 302 -5.56 -7.49 -4.31
N TRP A 303 -5.68 -6.99 -3.08
CA TRP A 303 -4.96 -7.59 -1.94
C TRP A 303 -5.90 -8.30 -0.98
N LYS A 304 -5.78 -9.63 -0.85
CA LYS A 304 -6.60 -10.42 0.07
C LYS A 304 -6.01 -10.57 1.48
N LEU A 305 -4.69 -10.49 1.59
CA LEU A 305 -3.96 -10.96 2.78
C LEU A 305 -3.78 -9.89 3.88
N GLY A 306 -3.96 -8.61 3.54
CA GLY A 306 -3.82 -7.51 4.48
C GLY A 306 -3.11 -6.29 3.88
N MET A 307 -3.55 -5.11 4.29
CA MET A 307 -2.97 -3.82 3.89
C MET A 307 -2.95 -2.90 5.11
N SER A 308 -1.89 -2.11 5.27
CA SER A 308 -1.80 -1.06 6.29
C SER A 308 -1.27 0.23 5.68
N PHE A 309 -1.71 1.37 6.20
CA PHE A 309 -1.05 2.64 5.97
C PHE A 309 0.38 2.57 6.53
N SER A 310 1.37 2.95 5.72
CA SER A 310 2.79 2.80 6.08
C SER A 310 3.56 4.10 6.15
N ASP A 311 3.20 5.12 5.36
CA ASP A 311 3.82 6.44 5.43
C ASP A 311 3.00 7.52 4.71
N PHE A 312 3.21 8.78 5.10
CA PHE A 312 2.79 9.95 4.35
C PHE A 312 3.90 11.00 4.30
N ASP A 313 4.50 11.14 3.12
CA ASP A 313 5.49 12.19 2.87
C ASP A 313 4.78 13.51 2.59
N SER A 314 4.79 14.42 3.56
CA SER A 314 4.13 15.71 3.47
C SER A 314 4.76 16.67 2.45
N GLU A 315 6.04 16.50 2.11
CA GLU A 315 6.73 17.34 1.13
C GLU A 315 6.42 16.89 -0.30
N ARG A 316 6.59 15.59 -0.56
CA ARG A 316 6.36 14.98 -1.88
C ARG A 316 4.90 14.59 -2.12
N LYS A 317 4.05 14.69 -1.09
CA LYS A 317 2.61 14.30 -1.10
C LYS A 317 2.41 12.84 -1.49
N ILE A 318 3.28 11.95 -1.03
CA ILE A 318 3.21 10.52 -1.33
C ILE A 318 2.57 9.81 -0.15
N VAL A 319 1.42 9.18 -0.38
CA VAL A 319 0.81 8.24 0.56
C VAL A 319 1.28 6.84 0.22
N GLU A 320 1.79 6.13 1.21
CA GLU A 320 2.29 4.76 1.08
C GLU A 320 1.40 3.79 1.86
N TYR A 321 1.10 2.66 1.23
CA TYR A 321 0.47 1.51 1.85
C TYR A 321 1.37 0.29 1.70
N MET A 322 1.50 -0.46 2.79
CA MET A 322 2.27 -1.69 2.86
C MET A 322 1.32 -2.89 2.89
N ARG A 323 1.64 -3.87 2.07
CA ARG A 323 0.97 -5.17 2.01
C ARG A 323 1.50 -6.08 3.10
N TYR A 324 0.60 -6.80 3.74
CA TYR A 324 0.89 -7.70 4.84
C TYR A 324 0.45 -9.13 4.51
N VAL A 325 1.17 -10.09 5.09
CA VAL A 325 0.72 -11.46 5.26
C VAL A 325 0.68 -11.74 6.75
N ARG A 326 -0.52 -12.03 7.28
CA ARG A 326 -0.76 -12.07 8.74
C ARG A 326 -0.33 -10.74 9.38
N THR A 327 0.83 -10.73 10.02
CA THR A 327 1.38 -9.63 10.81
C THR A 327 2.68 -9.08 10.23
N TYR A 328 3.19 -9.69 9.16
CA TYR A 328 4.50 -9.36 8.59
C TYR A 328 4.36 -8.58 7.28
N PRO A 329 5.08 -7.46 7.12
CA PRO A 329 5.07 -6.69 5.89
C PRO A 329 5.82 -7.44 4.78
N ILE A 330 5.36 -7.31 3.54
CA ILE A 330 6.04 -7.87 2.39
C ILE A 330 7.13 -6.90 1.95
N LEU A 331 8.40 -7.24 2.23
CA LEU A 331 9.55 -6.45 1.83
C LEU A 331 10.28 -7.11 0.66
N SER A 332 10.67 -6.29 -0.31
CA SER A 332 11.35 -6.77 -1.52
C SER A 332 12.13 -5.63 -2.20
N ASN A 333 13.13 -6.01 -3.01
CA ASN A 333 14.02 -5.05 -3.68
C ASN A 333 13.26 -4.14 -4.67
N ALA A 334 12.28 -4.69 -5.41
CA ALA A 334 11.47 -3.91 -6.32
C ALA A 334 10.21 -3.32 -5.65
N LYS A 335 10.08 -3.44 -4.32
CA LYS A 335 9.01 -2.86 -3.51
C LYS A 335 7.61 -3.32 -3.93
N GLU A 336 7.45 -4.59 -4.29
CA GLU A 336 6.19 -5.21 -4.70
C GLU A 336 5.14 -5.23 -3.57
N GLY A 337 5.57 -5.17 -2.31
CA GLY A 337 4.70 -5.01 -1.15
C GLY A 337 4.21 -3.58 -0.92
N LEU A 338 4.76 -2.58 -1.62
CA LEU A 338 4.43 -1.17 -1.42
C LEU A 338 3.54 -0.64 -2.55
N SER A 339 2.52 0.11 -2.16
CA SER A 339 1.65 0.88 -3.06
C SER A 339 1.76 2.37 -2.71
N GLN A 340 2.08 3.19 -3.70
CA GLN A 340 2.33 4.62 -3.52
C GLN A 340 1.38 5.44 -4.38
N PHE A 341 0.85 6.51 -3.82
CA PHE A 341 -0.12 7.38 -4.47
C PHE A 341 0.19 8.86 -4.23
N ILE A 342 0.12 9.65 -5.29
CA ILE A 342 -0.06 11.09 -5.23
C ILE A 342 -1.43 11.38 -5.80
N ILE A 343 -2.30 11.91 -4.93
CA ILE A 343 -3.69 12.19 -5.23
C ILE A 343 -3.92 13.70 -5.23
N THR A 344 -4.83 14.12 -6.08
CA THR A 344 -5.34 15.46 -6.15
C THR A 344 -6.87 15.44 -6.03
N ALA A 345 -7.49 16.62 -5.94
CA ALA A 345 -8.95 16.73 -5.83
C ALA A 345 -9.70 16.02 -6.96
N THR A 346 -9.08 15.95 -8.14
CA THR A 346 -9.66 15.36 -9.35
C THR A 346 -9.26 13.91 -9.61
N GLY A 347 -8.38 13.30 -8.81
CA GLY A 347 -8.03 11.88 -8.91
C GLY A 347 -6.55 11.55 -8.70
N ILE A 348 -6.11 10.43 -9.25
CA ILE A 348 -4.70 10.00 -9.17
C ILE A 348 -3.87 10.85 -10.13
N GLU A 349 -2.84 11.53 -9.61
CA GLU A 349 -1.79 12.17 -10.42
C GLU A 349 -0.66 11.18 -10.68
N LYS A 350 -0.16 10.52 -9.64
CA LYS A 350 0.88 9.49 -9.72
C LYS A 350 0.49 8.27 -8.91
N MET A 351 0.79 7.09 -9.45
CA MET A 351 0.62 5.83 -8.73
C MET A 351 1.76 4.89 -9.05
N ARG A 352 2.20 4.12 -8.06
CA ARG A 352 3.09 2.98 -8.22
C ARG A 352 2.58 1.81 -7.40
N VAL A 353 2.26 0.69 -8.05
CA VAL A 353 1.72 -0.53 -7.42
C VAL A 353 2.32 -1.76 -8.07
N SER A 354 2.32 -2.91 -7.40
CA SER A 354 2.62 -4.18 -8.06
C SER A 354 1.36 -4.85 -8.58
N SER A 355 1.45 -5.35 -9.81
CA SER A 355 0.40 -6.18 -10.43
C SER A 355 0.40 -7.61 -9.91
N LEU A 356 1.47 -8.05 -9.25
CA LEU A 356 1.53 -9.37 -8.65
C LEU A 356 0.79 -9.36 -7.32
N ILE A 357 -0.10 -10.33 -7.13
CA ILE A 357 -0.88 -10.57 -5.92
C ILE A 357 -0.61 -11.95 -5.32
N ALA A 358 -0.41 -12.02 -4.01
CA ALA A 358 -0.35 -13.29 -3.31
C ALA A 358 -1.78 -13.68 -2.90
N GLU A 359 -2.26 -14.83 -3.38
CA GLU A 359 -3.65 -15.25 -3.17
C GLU A 359 -3.77 -16.52 -2.35
N THR A 360 -3.23 -17.63 -2.87
CA THR A 360 -3.45 -18.95 -2.27
C THR A 360 -2.20 -19.42 -1.53
N PRO A 361 -2.28 -19.73 -0.22
CA PRO A 361 -1.17 -20.36 0.48
C PRO A 361 -0.91 -21.75 -0.10
N ILE A 362 0.35 -22.02 -0.42
CA ILE A 362 0.81 -23.34 -0.83
C ILE A 362 1.29 -24.04 0.44
N PRO A 363 0.84 -25.27 0.73
CA PRO A 363 1.37 -26.05 1.84
C PRO A 363 2.89 -26.17 1.71
N SER A 364 3.63 -25.47 2.55
CA SER A 364 5.06 -25.66 2.67
C SER A 364 5.32 -26.90 3.52
N LYS A 365 6.45 -27.57 3.28
CA LYS A 365 7.03 -28.42 4.34
C LYS A 365 7.30 -27.48 5.51
N ASN A 366 6.94 -27.87 6.74
CA ASN A 366 7.08 -27.08 7.98
C ASN A 366 8.53 -26.60 8.23
N GLU A 367 9.00 -25.66 7.41
CA GLU A 367 10.31 -25.04 7.46
C GLU A 367 10.16 -23.82 8.38
N SER A 368 10.86 -23.86 9.51
CA SER A 368 11.01 -22.70 10.40
C SER A 368 12.23 -21.88 9.98
N ILE A 369 12.11 -20.57 10.06
CA ILE A 369 13.21 -19.62 9.94
C ILE A 369 13.26 -18.84 11.25
N ASP A 370 14.45 -18.69 11.83
CA ASP A 370 14.63 -17.89 13.03
C ASP A 370 14.94 -16.46 12.65
N LEU A 371 14.08 -15.53 13.08
CA LEU A 371 14.35 -14.11 13.07
C LEU A 371 15.33 -13.81 14.21
N MET A 372 16.43 -13.14 13.88
CA MET A 372 17.44 -12.72 14.86
C MET A 372 16.85 -11.79 15.92
N SER A 373 17.43 -11.85 17.12
CA SER A 373 17.13 -10.91 18.19
C SER A 373 17.53 -9.49 17.80
N GLY A 374 16.94 -8.49 18.47
CA GLY A 374 17.35 -7.09 18.30
C GLY A 374 18.77 -6.76 18.78
N LYS A 375 19.47 -7.70 19.42
CA LYS A 375 20.84 -7.52 19.92
C LYS A 375 21.91 -7.93 18.90
N ASP A 376 21.55 -8.77 17.94
CA ASP A 376 22.42 -9.29 16.87
C ASP A 376 22.24 -8.47 15.58
#